data_AF-A0A349U3F0-F1
#
_entry.id   AF-A0A349U3F0-F1
#
_cell.length_a   1.000
_cell.length_b   1.000
_cell.length_c   1.000
_cell.angle_alpha   90.00
_cell.angle_beta   90.00
_cell.angle_gamma   90.00
#
_symmetry.space_group_name_H-M   'P 1'
#
loop_
_entity.id
_entity.type
_entity.pdbx_description
1 polymer ?
#
loop_
_entity_poly.entity_id
_entity_poly.type
_entity_poly.pdbx_seq_one_letter_code
_entity_poly.pdbx_strand_id
1 'polypeptide(L)'
;MRDMEKRRTYSAEEKANIVLQLLREERTTSQIAAETGIHPTVLARWKAEAIDNLPSLFTRGASETEKMRKQHEAEKEELTRQIGQLTIEVNWLKKNLQKSTSVEERREMLNRDYRKIPLKKQARLLDVNQTSAYYRPRKKEDTDIELMHRIDEIYTRWPHYGYRRITKELQDQNIPMNRKRVLRLMRRMGFYGICPGPNLSKRNHQHHTYP
;
A
#
# COMPACT_ATOMS: atom_id res chain seq x y z
N MET A 1 -7.74 38.58 16.22
CA MET A 1 -6.77 37.49 16.50
C MET A 1 -5.47 38.17 16.89
N ARG A 2 -4.98 38.00 18.13
CA ARG A 2 -3.66 38.52 18.51
C ARG A 2 -2.62 37.61 17.89
N ASP A 3 -1.83 38.13 16.96
CA ASP A 3 -0.63 37.48 16.48
C ASP A 3 0.25 37.13 17.68
N MET A 4 0.44 35.84 17.95
CA MET A 4 1.42 35.41 18.94
C MET A 4 2.80 35.65 18.32
N GLU A 5 3.39 36.80 18.63
CA GLU A 5 4.78 37.10 18.29
C GLU A 5 5.68 35.95 18.74
N LYS A 6 6.38 35.35 17.76
CA LYS A 6 7.30 34.24 17.98
C LYS A 6 8.38 34.70 18.96
N ARG A 7 8.45 34.07 20.14
CA ARG A 7 9.51 34.35 21.14
C ARG A 7 10.87 34.24 20.47
N ARG A 8 11.70 35.28 20.62
CA ARG A 8 13.05 35.33 20.06
C ARG A 8 13.88 34.16 20.60
N THR A 9 14.47 33.38 19.69
CA THR A 9 15.38 32.28 20.01
C THR A 9 16.79 32.69 19.65
N TYR A 10 17.74 32.50 20.58
CA TYR A 10 19.14 32.87 20.40
C TYR A 10 19.96 31.63 20.01
N SER A 11 20.82 31.76 19.01
CA SER A 11 21.70 30.67 18.57
C SER A 11 22.75 30.36 19.65
N ALA A 12 23.35 29.16 19.59
CA ALA A 12 24.40 28.79 20.54
C ALA A 12 25.63 29.72 20.45
N GLU A 13 25.98 30.15 19.24
CA GLU A 13 27.09 31.08 18.97
C GLU A 13 26.80 32.49 19.49
N GLU A 14 25.57 32.98 19.31
CA GLU A 14 25.13 34.27 19.83
C GLU A 14 25.17 34.30 21.36
N LYS A 15 24.68 33.24 22.01
CA LYS A 15 24.75 33.09 23.47
C LYS A 15 26.20 33.07 23.95
N ALA A 16 27.07 32.33 23.27
CA ALA A 16 28.49 32.25 23.62
C ALA A 16 29.18 33.63 23.53
N ASN A 17 28.94 34.39 22.45
CA ASN A 17 29.50 35.73 22.29
C ASN A 17 29.03 36.72 23.37
N ILE A 18 27.74 36.69 23.72
CA ILE A 18 27.17 37.54 24.77
C ILE A 18 27.76 37.17 26.14
N VAL A 19 27.90 35.87 26.43
CA VAL A 19 28.52 35.39 27.67
C VAL A 19 30.01 35.75 27.73
N LEU A 20 30.74 35.69 26.62
CA LEU A 20 32.14 36.13 26.56
C LEU A 20 32.29 37.62 26.89
N GLN A 21 31.42 38.48 26.34
CA GLN A 21 31.40 39.91 26.69
C GLN A 21 31.11 40.14 28.19
N LEU A 22 30.21 39.35 28.79
CA LEU A 22 29.89 39.39 30.22
C LEU A 22 31.02 38.88 31.14
N LEU A 23 31.88 37.99 30.63
CA LEU A 23 33.04 37.45 31.36
C LEU A 23 34.27 38.35 31.27
N ARG A 24 34.43 39.08 30.16
CA ARG A 24 35.51 40.07 29.98
C ARG A 24 35.28 41.38 30.72
N GLU A 25 34.06 41.60 31.23
CA GLU A 25 33.65 42.80 31.96
C GLU A 25 33.83 44.12 31.17
N GLU A 26 33.99 44.03 29.85
CA GLU A 26 34.16 45.18 28.94
C GLU A 26 32.92 46.09 28.91
N ARG A 27 31.75 45.57 29.30
CA ARG A 27 30.47 46.31 29.38
C ARG A 27 29.68 45.84 30.60
N THR A 28 28.91 46.75 31.19
CA THR A 28 28.04 46.41 32.33
C THR A 28 26.88 45.52 31.88
N THR A 29 26.36 44.69 32.80
CA THR A 29 25.19 43.82 32.55
C THR A 29 23.98 44.61 32.03
N SER A 30 23.79 45.83 32.53
CA SER A 30 22.73 46.75 32.10
C SER A 30 22.94 47.28 30.68
N GLN A 31 24.19 47.54 30.28
CA GLN A 31 24.52 48.00 28.93
C GLN A 31 24.35 46.88 27.89
N ILE A 32 24.77 45.66 28.21
CA ILE A 32 24.56 44.48 27.36
C ILE A 32 23.08 44.14 27.25
N ALA A 33 22.32 44.25 28.35
CA ALA A 33 20.87 44.09 28.35
C ALA A 33 20.16 45.10 27.44
N ALA A 34 20.62 46.36 27.45
CA ALA A 34 20.08 47.42 26.61
C ALA A 34 20.38 47.19 25.11
N GLU A 35 21.59 46.75 24.77
CA GLU A 35 21.97 46.51 23.37
C GLU A 35 21.36 45.23 22.78
N THR A 36 21.26 44.16 23.56
CA THR A 36 20.76 42.86 23.10
C THR A 36 19.24 42.68 23.28
N GLY A 37 18.64 43.53 24.12
CA GLY A 37 17.23 43.43 24.53
C GLY A 37 16.94 42.23 25.44
N ILE A 38 17.97 41.65 26.08
CA ILE A 38 17.85 40.50 26.98
C ILE A 38 17.75 40.98 28.42
N HIS A 39 16.82 40.42 29.19
CA HIS A 39 16.67 40.77 30.60
C HIS A 39 17.94 40.41 31.42
N PRO A 40 18.41 41.28 32.34
CA PRO A 40 19.64 41.04 33.12
C PRO A 40 19.69 39.69 33.86
N THR A 41 18.55 39.19 34.34
CA THR A 41 18.44 37.87 35.00
C THR A 41 18.78 36.71 34.05
N VAL A 42 18.41 36.80 32.77
CA VAL A 42 18.72 35.77 31.77
C VAL A 42 20.22 35.79 31.45
N LEU A 43 20.81 36.98 31.35
CA LEU A 43 22.26 37.15 31.17
C LEU A 43 23.05 36.58 32.36
N ALA A 44 22.60 36.85 33.59
CA ALA A 44 23.20 36.28 34.80
C ALA A 44 23.09 34.75 34.83
N ARG A 45 21.93 34.20 34.43
CA ARG A 45 21.73 32.74 34.32
C ARG A 45 22.65 32.12 33.27
N TRP A 46 22.78 32.73 32.10
CA TRP A 46 23.67 32.23 31.05
C TRP A 46 25.14 32.32 31.46
N LYS A 47 25.55 33.37 32.18
CA LYS A 47 26.89 33.50 32.74
C LYS A 47 27.17 32.38 33.74
N ALA A 48 26.25 32.11 34.67
CA ALA A 48 26.37 31.02 35.65
C ALA A 48 26.43 29.63 34.96
N GLU A 49 25.49 29.36 34.05
CA GLU A 49 25.41 28.10 33.29
C GLU A 49 26.68 27.86 32.45
N ALA A 50 27.28 28.93 31.90
CA ALA A 50 28.53 28.82 31.17
C ALA A 50 29.73 28.58 32.09
N ILE A 51 29.81 29.23 33.25
CA ILE A 51 30.89 29.02 34.24
C ILE A 51 30.81 27.60 34.82
N ASP A 52 29.62 27.10 35.14
CA ASP A 52 29.42 25.75 35.69
C ASP A 52 29.78 24.66 34.66
N ASN A 53 29.44 24.88 33.37
CA ASN A 53 29.78 23.94 32.30
C ASN A 53 31.20 24.14 31.74
N LEU A 54 31.89 25.25 32.03
CA LEU A 54 33.22 25.56 31.51
C LEU A 54 34.25 24.47 31.86
N PRO A 55 34.34 23.98 33.12
CA PRO A 55 35.25 22.89 33.48
C PRO A 55 35.03 21.63 32.66
N SER A 56 33.78 21.32 32.28
CA SER A 56 33.46 20.12 31.49
C SER A 56 34.10 20.13 30.09
N LEU A 57 34.36 21.31 29.53
CA LEU A 57 35.04 21.50 28.24
C LEU A 57 36.56 21.24 28.33
N PHE A 58 37.15 21.45 29.51
CA PHE A 58 38.59 21.28 29.78
C PHE A 58 38.94 19.95 30.44
N THR A 59 37.98 19.29 31.09
CA THR A 59 38.10 17.85 31.34
C THR A 59 38.14 17.12 30.00
N ARG A 60 38.63 15.88 29.96
CA ARG A 60 38.63 15.01 28.77
C ARG A 60 37.21 14.72 28.20
N GLY A 61 36.19 15.54 28.48
CA GLY A 61 34.85 15.49 27.93
C GLY A 61 34.81 15.65 26.41
N ALA A 62 35.73 16.41 25.78
CA ALA A 62 35.90 16.37 24.33
C ALA A 62 36.32 14.97 23.84
N SER A 63 37.15 14.24 24.61
CA SER A 63 37.50 12.84 24.30
C SER A 63 36.36 11.86 24.58
N GLU A 64 35.57 12.06 25.63
CA GLU A 64 34.50 11.13 25.98
C GLU A 64 33.30 11.28 25.05
N THR A 65 32.93 12.52 24.71
CA THR A 65 31.90 12.79 23.69
C THR A 65 32.33 12.30 22.31
N GLU A 66 33.61 12.45 21.94
CA GLU A 66 34.15 11.90 20.69
C GLU A 66 34.15 10.36 20.68
N LYS A 67 34.47 9.71 21.80
CA LYS A 67 34.34 8.24 21.92
C LYS A 67 32.90 7.79 21.78
N MET A 68 31.94 8.46 22.43
CA MET A 68 30.52 8.13 22.31
C MET A 68 30.04 8.31 20.86
N ARG A 69 30.46 9.39 20.18
CA ARG A 69 30.19 9.59 18.75
C ARG A 69 30.74 8.47 17.90
N LYS A 70 32.01 8.09 18.09
CA LYS A 70 32.65 6.98 17.36
C LYS A 70 31.97 5.64 17.64
N GLN A 71 31.56 5.37 18.88
CA GLN A 71 30.79 4.18 19.23
C GLN A 71 29.42 4.17 18.53
N HIS A 72 28.71 5.30 18.54
CA HIS A 72 27.44 5.42 17.83
C HIS A 72 27.60 5.32 16.31
N GLU A 73 28.68 5.85 15.75
CA GLU A 73 28.98 5.70 14.32
C GLU A 73 29.28 4.25 13.96
N ALA A 74 30.08 3.55 14.78
CA ALA A 74 30.35 2.13 14.61
C ALA A 74 29.08 1.28 14.73
N GLU A 75 28.21 1.57 15.69
CA GLU A 75 26.92 0.89 15.84
C GLU A 75 26.01 1.14 14.64
N LYS A 76 25.95 2.38 14.13
CA LYS A 76 25.21 2.71 12.90
C LYS A 76 25.75 1.97 11.69
N GLU A 77 27.06 1.87 11.55
CA GLU A 77 27.69 1.15 10.45
C GLU A 77 27.35 -0.34 10.52
N GLU A 78 27.43 -0.95 11.70
CA GLU A 78 27.10 -2.35 11.93
C GLU A 78 25.61 -2.64 11.64
N LEU A 79 24.70 -1.80 12.13
CA LEU A 79 23.27 -1.93 11.81
C LEU A 79 23.00 -1.75 10.31
N THR A 80 23.68 -0.82 9.65
CA THR A 80 23.54 -0.61 8.20
C THR A 80 24.04 -1.83 7.42
N ARG A 81 25.14 -2.43 7.86
CA ARG A 81 25.69 -3.67 7.32
C ARG A 81 24.69 -4.82 7.46
N GLN A 82 24.11 -4.99 8.64
CA GLN A 82 23.09 -6.02 8.90
C GLN A 82 21.83 -5.80 8.06
N ILE A 83 21.34 -4.56 7.94
CA ILE A 83 20.20 -4.23 7.07
C ILE A 83 20.52 -4.59 5.61
N GLY A 84 21.73 -4.29 5.14
CA GLY A 84 22.20 -4.65 3.80
C GLY A 84 22.18 -6.15 3.57
N GLN A 85 22.78 -6.93 4.49
CA GLN A 85 22.80 -8.38 4.43
C GLN A 85 21.38 -8.97 4.42
N LEU A 86 20.53 -8.57 5.38
CA LEU A 86 19.14 -9.04 5.45
C LEU A 86 18.34 -8.67 4.21
N THR A 87 18.60 -7.51 3.59
CA THR A 87 17.94 -7.11 2.34
C THR A 87 18.30 -8.05 1.19
N ILE A 88 19.57 -8.42 1.06
CA ILE A 88 20.03 -9.37 0.04
C ILE A 88 19.42 -10.75 0.27
N GLU A 89 19.47 -11.25 1.50
CA GLU A 89 18.92 -12.57 1.88
C GLU A 89 17.41 -12.64 1.63
N VAL A 90 16.65 -11.64 2.06
CA VAL A 90 15.19 -11.56 1.83
C VAL A 90 14.87 -11.52 0.33
N ASN A 91 15.62 -10.75 -0.46
CA ASN A 91 15.41 -10.69 -1.91
C ASN A 91 15.71 -12.02 -2.60
N TRP A 92 16.77 -12.71 -2.17
CA TRP A 92 17.10 -14.04 -2.67
C TRP A 92 16.00 -15.06 -2.34
N LEU A 93 15.52 -15.08 -1.09
CA LEU A 93 14.42 -15.95 -0.67
C LEU A 93 13.13 -15.69 -1.45
N LYS A 94 12.74 -14.42 -1.64
CA LYS A 94 11.57 -14.05 -2.44
C LYS A 94 11.65 -14.57 -3.86
N LYS A 95 12.83 -14.41 -4.50
CA LYS A 95 13.06 -14.87 -5.87
C LYS A 95 12.94 -16.39 -5.98
N ASN A 96 13.45 -17.12 -4.99
CA ASN A 96 13.33 -18.58 -4.97
C ASN A 96 11.89 -19.02 -4.72
N LEU A 97 11.19 -18.38 -3.79
CA LEU A 97 9.77 -18.65 -3.51
C LEU A 97 8.91 -18.47 -4.76
N GLN A 98 9.09 -17.37 -5.49
CA GLN A 98 8.38 -17.11 -6.75
C GLN A 98 8.64 -18.18 -7.82
N LYS A 99 9.82 -18.81 -7.83
CA LYS A 99 10.17 -19.86 -8.78
C LYS A 99 9.62 -21.22 -8.39
N SER A 100 9.53 -21.52 -7.10
CA SER A 100 9.15 -22.84 -6.60
C SER A 100 7.67 -23.01 -6.29
N THR A 101 6.90 -21.91 -6.22
CA THR A 101 5.49 -21.96 -5.77
C THR A 101 4.53 -21.23 -6.71
N SER A 102 3.30 -21.71 -6.77
CA SER A 102 2.21 -21.06 -7.51
C SER A 102 1.66 -19.85 -6.74
N VAL A 103 0.88 -19.00 -7.41
CA VAL A 103 0.21 -17.85 -6.76
C VAL A 103 -0.83 -18.32 -5.72
N GLU A 104 -1.44 -19.48 -5.93
CA GLU A 104 -2.44 -20.06 -5.04
C GLU A 104 -1.79 -20.57 -3.75
N GLU A 105 -0.68 -21.30 -3.86
CA GLU A 105 0.11 -21.77 -2.71
C GLU A 105 0.62 -20.59 -1.87
N ARG A 106 1.16 -19.54 -2.51
CA ARG A 106 1.61 -18.33 -1.80
C ARG A 106 0.47 -17.60 -1.10
N ARG A 107 -0.76 -17.74 -1.60
CA ARG A 107 -1.94 -17.16 -0.95
C ARG A 107 -2.38 -17.96 0.26
N GLU A 108 -2.22 -19.28 0.24
CA GLU A 108 -2.49 -20.15 1.41
C GLU A 108 -1.50 -19.92 2.55
N MET A 109 -0.26 -19.48 2.24
CA MET A 109 0.74 -19.09 3.24
C MET A 109 0.35 -17.82 4.04
N LEU A 110 -0.69 -17.09 3.66
CA LEU A 110 -1.13 -15.90 4.38
C LEU A 110 -1.72 -16.24 5.75
N ASN A 111 -1.10 -15.73 6.82
CA ASN A 111 -1.53 -15.97 8.19
C ASN A 111 -2.29 -14.74 8.73
N ARG A 112 -3.61 -14.88 8.88
CA ARG A 112 -4.49 -13.81 9.37
C ARG A 112 -4.32 -13.52 10.87
N ASP A 113 -3.87 -14.50 11.65
CA ASP A 113 -3.77 -14.40 13.11
C ASP A 113 -2.40 -13.86 13.57
N TYR A 114 -1.43 -13.79 12.66
CA TYR A 114 -0.09 -13.31 12.96
C TYR A 114 -0.04 -11.77 13.11
N ARG A 115 -0.06 -11.29 14.36
CA ARG A 115 -0.15 -9.86 14.69
C ARG A 115 1.12 -9.04 14.41
N LYS A 116 2.30 -9.65 14.40
CA LYS A 116 3.58 -8.91 14.20
C LYS A 116 3.73 -8.34 12.79
N ILE A 117 3.14 -8.99 11.78
CA ILE A 117 3.17 -8.53 10.39
C ILE A 117 1.73 -8.45 9.86
N PRO A 118 1.21 -7.25 9.54
CA PRO A 118 -0.15 -7.11 9.03
C PRO A 118 -0.30 -7.82 7.67
N LEU A 119 -1.52 -8.30 7.40
CA LEU A 119 -1.85 -9.09 6.19
C LEU A 119 -1.40 -8.41 4.89
N LYS A 120 -1.49 -7.07 4.80
CA LYS A 120 -1.02 -6.28 3.66
C LYS A 120 0.49 -6.41 3.43
N LYS A 121 1.29 -6.41 4.51
CA LYS A 121 2.74 -6.62 4.44
C LYS A 121 3.04 -8.08 4.06
N GLN A 122 2.32 -9.05 4.62
CA GLN A 122 2.50 -10.46 4.26
C GLN A 122 2.24 -10.69 2.76
N ALA A 123 1.13 -10.16 2.22
CA ALA A 123 0.83 -10.24 0.80
C ALA A 123 1.94 -9.61 -0.08
N ARG A 124 2.51 -8.48 0.34
CA ARG A 124 3.65 -7.87 -0.36
C ARG A 124 4.93 -8.70 -0.26
N LEU A 125 5.16 -9.38 0.86
CA LEU A 125 6.34 -10.25 1.05
C LEU A 125 6.25 -11.52 0.20
N LEU A 126 5.05 -12.09 0.11
CA LEU A 126 4.75 -13.28 -0.69
C LEU A 126 4.48 -12.94 -2.15
N ASP A 127 4.51 -11.67 -2.54
CA ASP A 127 4.23 -11.19 -3.90
C ASP A 127 2.86 -11.70 -4.43
N VAL A 128 1.84 -11.56 -3.58
CA VAL A 128 0.44 -11.85 -3.86
C VAL A 128 -0.34 -10.54 -3.92
N ASN A 129 -1.32 -10.44 -4.83
CA ASN A 129 -2.18 -9.27 -4.90
C ASN A 129 -2.92 -9.07 -3.57
N GLN A 130 -2.87 -7.85 -3.03
CA GLN A 130 -3.49 -7.52 -1.75
C GLN A 130 -5.01 -7.77 -1.74
N THR A 131 -5.68 -7.62 -2.88
CA THR A 131 -7.13 -7.87 -2.97
C THR A 131 -7.46 -9.37 -2.88
N SER A 132 -6.60 -10.24 -3.41
CA SER A 132 -6.83 -11.68 -3.35
C SER A 132 -6.64 -12.23 -1.94
N ALA A 133 -5.82 -11.58 -1.09
CA ALA A 133 -5.68 -11.94 0.33
C ALA A 133 -7.01 -11.91 1.10
N TYR A 134 -7.90 -10.97 0.76
CA TYR A 134 -9.22 -10.82 1.38
C TYR A 134 -10.30 -11.66 0.70
N TYR A 135 -10.11 -11.98 -0.57
CA TYR A 135 -11.06 -12.81 -1.31
C TYR A 135 -11.20 -14.17 -0.63
N ARG A 136 -12.45 -14.63 -0.46
CA ARG A 136 -12.75 -16.02 -0.12
C ARG A 136 -13.49 -16.59 -1.32
N PRO A 137 -12.98 -17.67 -1.95
CA PRO A 137 -13.68 -18.27 -3.07
C PRO A 137 -15.06 -18.73 -2.59
N ARG A 138 -16.10 -18.15 -3.19
CA ARG A 138 -17.47 -18.56 -2.91
C ARG A 138 -17.71 -19.85 -3.69
N LYS A 139 -17.96 -20.96 -2.99
CA LYS A 139 -18.46 -22.17 -3.63
C LYS A 139 -19.75 -21.77 -4.34
N LYS A 140 -19.75 -21.82 -5.68
CA LYS A 140 -20.99 -21.65 -6.42
C LYS A 140 -21.79 -22.91 -6.16
N GLU A 141 -22.85 -22.79 -5.38
CA GLU A 141 -23.95 -23.73 -5.46
C GLU A 141 -24.46 -23.63 -6.90
N ASP A 142 -24.30 -24.71 -7.68
CA ASP A 142 -24.58 -24.70 -9.11
C ASP A 142 -26.11 -24.82 -9.29
N THR A 143 -26.85 -23.77 -8.88
CA THR A 143 -28.30 -23.59 -9.12
C THR A 143 -28.66 -23.61 -10.60
N ASP A 144 -27.63 -23.61 -11.46
CA ASP A 144 -27.75 -23.71 -12.90
C ASP A 144 -27.92 -25.19 -13.36
N ILE A 145 -27.64 -26.20 -12.53
CA ILE A 145 -27.74 -27.63 -12.90
C ILE A 145 -29.19 -28.02 -13.27
N GLU A 146 -30.15 -27.72 -12.40
CA GLU A 146 -31.58 -28.04 -12.64
C GLU A 146 -32.08 -27.38 -13.93
N LEU A 147 -31.68 -26.12 -14.15
CA LEU A 147 -32.04 -25.38 -15.36
C LEU A 147 -31.33 -25.93 -16.60
N MET A 148 -30.08 -26.40 -16.47
CA MET A 148 -29.34 -27.06 -17.55
C MET A 148 -30.02 -28.36 -17.97
N HIS A 149 -30.44 -29.21 -17.02
CA HIS A 149 -31.24 -30.41 -17.31
C HIS A 149 -32.52 -30.06 -18.04
N ARG A 150 -33.24 -29.03 -17.58
CA ARG A 150 -34.50 -28.66 -18.25
C ARG A 150 -34.29 -28.12 -19.67
N ILE A 151 -33.24 -27.35 -19.88
CA ILE A 151 -32.87 -26.87 -21.22
C ILE A 151 -32.48 -28.04 -22.13
N ASP A 152 -31.72 -29.01 -21.61
CA ASP A 152 -31.35 -30.23 -22.33
C ASP A 152 -32.60 -31.00 -22.77
N GLU A 153 -33.54 -31.30 -21.86
CA GLU A 153 -34.80 -31.99 -22.18
C GLU A 153 -35.59 -31.29 -23.30
N ILE A 154 -35.70 -29.96 -23.24
CA ILE A 154 -36.38 -29.16 -24.28
C ILE A 154 -35.62 -29.27 -25.61
N TYR A 155 -34.29 -29.19 -25.57
CA TYR A 155 -33.44 -29.22 -26.76
C TYR A 155 -33.40 -30.61 -27.40
N THR A 156 -33.35 -31.70 -26.62
CA THR A 156 -33.44 -33.08 -27.11
C THR A 156 -34.75 -33.30 -27.87
N ARG A 157 -35.87 -32.76 -27.34
CA ARG A 157 -37.18 -32.89 -27.98
C ARG A 157 -37.32 -31.96 -29.20
N TRP A 158 -36.68 -30.79 -29.20
CA TRP A 158 -36.79 -29.79 -30.27
C TRP A 158 -35.40 -29.21 -30.66
N PRO A 159 -34.55 -29.96 -31.40
CA PRO A 159 -33.16 -29.55 -31.67
C PRO A 159 -32.98 -28.25 -32.48
N HIS A 160 -34.03 -27.82 -33.19
CA HIS A 160 -34.03 -26.57 -33.95
C HIS A 160 -34.33 -25.33 -33.08
N TYR A 161 -34.66 -25.52 -31.80
CA TYR A 161 -34.96 -24.41 -30.89
C TYR A 161 -33.68 -23.70 -30.45
N GLY A 162 -33.58 -22.41 -30.80
CA GLY A 162 -32.60 -21.51 -30.20
C GLY A 162 -33.05 -20.99 -28.84
N TYR A 163 -32.15 -20.33 -28.12
CA TYR A 163 -32.38 -19.80 -26.76
C TYR A 163 -33.65 -18.93 -26.62
N ARG A 164 -34.07 -18.23 -27.69
CA ARG A 164 -35.30 -17.42 -27.68
C ARG A 164 -36.54 -18.28 -27.53
N ARG A 165 -36.62 -19.40 -28.26
CA ARG A 165 -37.75 -20.34 -28.19
C ARG A 165 -37.69 -21.15 -26.90
N ILE A 166 -36.50 -21.62 -26.51
CA ILE A 166 -36.32 -22.32 -25.22
C ILE A 166 -36.70 -21.42 -24.04
N THR A 167 -36.36 -20.13 -24.05
CA THR A 167 -36.78 -19.23 -22.97
C THR A 167 -38.30 -19.09 -22.91
N LYS A 168 -38.98 -19.07 -24.06
CA LYS A 168 -40.45 -19.02 -24.11
C LYS A 168 -41.05 -20.31 -23.55
N GLU A 169 -40.52 -21.46 -23.97
CA GLU A 169 -40.93 -22.78 -23.46
C GLU A 169 -40.76 -22.91 -21.94
N LEU A 170 -39.65 -22.38 -21.40
CA LEU A 170 -39.42 -22.32 -19.95
C LEU A 170 -40.42 -21.39 -19.24
N GLN A 171 -40.79 -20.26 -19.86
CA GLN A 171 -41.79 -19.34 -19.33
C GLN A 171 -43.19 -19.97 -19.33
N ASP A 172 -43.54 -20.69 -20.39
CA ASP A 172 -44.82 -21.41 -20.52
C ASP A 172 -44.95 -22.53 -19.47
N GLN A 173 -43.82 -23.02 -18.93
CA GLN A 173 -43.74 -23.98 -17.83
C GLN A 173 -43.63 -23.32 -16.45
N ASN A 174 -43.95 -22.03 -16.33
CA ASN A 174 -43.87 -21.23 -15.11
C ASN A 174 -42.45 -21.10 -14.52
N ILE A 175 -41.41 -21.19 -15.34
CA ILE A 175 -40.01 -20.94 -14.93
C ILE A 175 -39.53 -19.61 -15.54
N PRO A 176 -39.78 -18.46 -14.87
CA PRO A 176 -39.50 -17.14 -15.43
C PRO A 176 -37.99 -16.84 -15.46
N MET A 177 -37.32 -17.14 -16.57
CA MET A 177 -35.87 -16.95 -16.72
C MET A 177 -35.51 -15.81 -17.67
N ASN A 178 -34.38 -15.14 -17.39
CA ASN A 178 -33.81 -14.15 -18.30
C ASN A 178 -33.24 -14.83 -19.55
N ARG A 179 -33.61 -14.35 -20.73
CA ARG A 179 -33.12 -14.83 -22.04
C ARG A 179 -31.58 -14.89 -22.11
N LYS A 180 -30.86 -13.95 -21.48
CA LYS A 180 -29.40 -13.95 -21.41
C LYS A 180 -28.84 -15.08 -20.55
N ARG A 181 -29.56 -15.48 -19.49
CA ARG A 181 -29.20 -16.63 -18.63
C ARG A 181 -29.33 -17.94 -19.42
N VAL A 182 -30.46 -18.13 -20.10
CA VAL A 182 -30.69 -19.31 -20.96
C VAL A 182 -29.64 -19.40 -22.06
N LEU A 183 -29.35 -18.29 -22.75
CA LEU A 183 -28.29 -18.22 -23.77
C LEU A 183 -26.92 -18.61 -23.22
N ARG A 184 -26.54 -18.08 -22.04
CA ARG A 184 -25.27 -18.42 -21.39
C ARG A 184 -25.18 -19.91 -21.09
N LEU A 185 -26.25 -20.51 -20.57
CA LEU A 185 -26.29 -21.94 -20.22
C LEU A 185 -26.27 -22.83 -21.46
N MET A 186 -27.04 -22.51 -22.49
CA MET A 186 -26.97 -23.21 -23.78
C MET A 186 -25.54 -23.18 -24.35
N ARG A 187 -24.86 -22.03 -24.31
CA ARG A 187 -23.45 -21.93 -24.73
C ARG A 187 -22.50 -22.76 -23.85
N ARG A 188 -22.70 -22.77 -22.53
CA ARG A 188 -21.93 -23.61 -21.59
C ARG A 188 -22.09 -25.11 -21.91
N MET A 189 -23.26 -25.53 -22.38
CA MET A 189 -23.57 -26.91 -22.79
C MET A 189 -23.23 -27.23 -24.25
N GLY A 190 -22.88 -26.22 -25.06
CA GLY A 190 -22.63 -26.41 -26.50
C GLY A 190 -23.89 -26.56 -27.36
N PHE A 191 -25.07 -26.16 -26.86
CA PHE A 191 -26.32 -26.19 -27.63
C PHE A 191 -26.49 -24.95 -28.51
N TYR A 192 -26.92 -25.17 -29.76
CA TYR A 192 -27.18 -24.13 -30.74
C TYR A 192 -28.45 -24.48 -31.51
N GLY A 193 -29.35 -23.51 -31.68
CA GLY A 193 -30.55 -23.75 -32.49
C GLY A 193 -30.16 -24.07 -33.93
N ILE A 194 -30.55 -25.23 -34.43
CA ILE A 194 -30.34 -25.63 -35.83
C ILE A 194 -31.34 -24.86 -36.69
N CYS A 195 -30.88 -23.80 -37.35
CA CYS A 195 -31.69 -23.02 -38.29
C CYS A 195 -30.90 -22.71 -39.56
N PRO A 196 -31.56 -22.62 -40.73
CA PRO A 196 -30.91 -22.15 -41.94
C PRO A 196 -30.27 -20.78 -41.70
N GLY A 197 -29.00 -20.63 -42.08
CA GLY A 197 -28.33 -19.34 -42.06
C GLY A 197 -28.99 -18.33 -43.01
N PRO A 198 -28.62 -17.05 -42.94
CA PRO A 198 -29.06 -16.08 -43.93
C PRO A 198 -28.69 -16.56 -45.34
N ASN A 199 -29.64 -16.45 -46.29
CA ASN A 199 -29.41 -16.81 -47.69
C ASN A 199 -28.49 -15.77 -48.36
N LEU A 200 -27.18 -15.93 -48.20
CA LEU A 200 -26.16 -15.05 -48.77
C LEU A 200 -26.15 -15.06 -50.32
N SER A 201 -26.75 -16.08 -50.93
CA SER A 201 -26.94 -16.18 -52.39
C SER A 201 -28.08 -15.30 -52.91
N LYS A 202 -29.04 -14.92 -52.07
CA LYS A 202 -30.08 -13.98 -52.46
C LYS A 202 -29.53 -12.57 -52.35
N ARG A 203 -29.51 -11.87 -53.47
CA ARG A 203 -29.13 -10.46 -53.53
C ARG A 203 -30.03 -9.67 -52.57
N ASN A 204 -29.41 -8.89 -51.69
CA ASN A 204 -30.14 -7.92 -50.88
C ASN A 204 -30.54 -6.75 -51.79
N HIS A 205 -31.85 -6.56 -52.02
CA HIS A 205 -32.39 -5.51 -52.89
C HIS A 205 -32.03 -4.08 -52.44
N GLN A 206 -31.55 -3.90 -51.21
CA GLN A 206 -31.06 -2.62 -50.70
C GLN A 206 -29.65 -2.25 -51.21
N HIS A 207 -28.91 -3.19 -51.82
CA HIS A 207 -27.57 -2.92 -52.37
C HIS A 207 -27.68 -2.45 -53.81
N HIS A 208 -27.07 -1.31 -54.11
CA HIS A 208 -26.96 -0.74 -55.46
C HIS A 208 -26.21 -1.71 -56.39
N THR A 209 -26.76 -2.00 -57.59
CA THR A 209 -26.02 -2.73 -58.64
C THR A 209 -25.23 -1.72 -59.44
N TYR A 210 -23.93 -1.97 -59.59
CA TYR A 210 -23.12 -1.27 -60.58
C TYR A 210 -23.26 -1.96 -61.94
N PRO A 211 -23.31 -1.19 -63.05
CA PRO A 211 -23.27 -1.73 -64.41
C PRO A 211 -21.91 -2.33 -64.77
#